data_AF-A0A2I1HKT9-F1
#
_entry.id   AF-A0A2I1HKT9-F1
#
_cell.length_a   1.000
_cell.length_b   1.000
_cell.length_c   1.000
_cell.angle_alpha   90.00
_cell.angle_beta   90.00
_cell.angle_gamma   90.00
#
_symmetry.space_group_name_H-M   'P 1'
#
loop_
_entity.id
_entity.type
_entity.pdbx_description
1 polymer ?
#
loop_
_entity_poly.entity_id
_entity_poly.type
_entity_poly.pdbx_seq_one_letter_code
_entity_poly.pdbx_strand_id
1 'polypeptide(L)'
;MTETQESLGLLSSNQGGVAGRVAKRVLNTLWGALCQRKRNYKTLTTDQTDPFKFPEGHTLNSIIPVGSDQWRFQFTNLGNPFKGEYPRIAPFLLASGRKTTSELLEPYKDKVRRIHTDGFILEERPDSPALITCPENASKTLKALKFETAGYCHVKNANKVIWT
;
A
#
# COMPACT_ATOMS: atom_id res chain seq x y z
N MET A 1 20.46 -31.93 3.56
CA MET A 1 20.68 -31.78 2.10
C MET A 1 19.35 -32.07 1.44
N THR A 2 18.52 -31.02 1.27
CA THR A 2 18.32 -30.25 0.01
C THR A 2 17.53 -31.10 -0.99
N GLU A 3 16.29 -30.81 -1.37
CA GLU A 3 15.71 -29.52 -1.75
C GLU A 3 14.21 -29.41 -1.41
N THR A 4 13.85 -28.30 -0.77
CA THR A 4 12.51 -27.72 -0.76
C THR A 4 12.56 -26.44 -1.59
N GLN A 5 11.94 -26.41 -2.76
CA GLN A 5 11.60 -25.18 -3.48
C GLN A 5 10.76 -25.51 -4.72
N GLU A 6 9.44 -25.65 -4.58
CA GLU A 6 8.43 -25.42 -5.64
C GLU A 6 7.03 -25.77 -5.13
N SER A 7 6.41 -24.91 -4.30
CA SER A 7 4.95 -24.95 -4.12
C SER A 7 4.32 -23.69 -3.52
N LEU A 8 5.07 -22.64 -3.22
CA LEU A 8 4.52 -21.38 -2.67
C LEU A 8 4.11 -20.36 -3.76
N GLY A 9 3.54 -20.87 -4.86
CA GLY A 9 2.99 -20.07 -5.94
C GLY A 9 1.46 -20.13 -5.96
N LEU A 10 0.82 -18.99 -5.70
CA LEU A 10 -0.49 -18.62 -6.25
C LEU A 10 -1.72 -19.45 -5.85
N LEU A 11 -2.27 -19.25 -4.65
CA LEU A 11 -3.71 -19.46 -4.41
C LEU A 11 -4.31 -18.44 -3.43
N SER A 12 -4.31 -17.16 -3.79
CA SER A 12 -5.44 -16.30 -3.40
C SER A 12 -6.54 -16.48 -4.45
N SER A 13 -7.36 -17.51 -4.31
CA SER A 13 -8.47 -17.75 -5.21
C SER A 13 -9.50 -16.61 -5.06
N ASN A 14 -9.45 -15.63 -5.97
CA ASN A 14 -10.53 -14.64 -6.13
C ASN A 14 -11.80 -15.41 -6.53
N GLN A 15 -12.71 -15.65 -5.57
CA GLN A 15 -14.00 -16.32 -5.81
C GLN A 15 -14.90 -15.59 -6.81
N GLY A 16 -14.60 -14.31 -7.14
CA GLY A 16 -15.42 -13.47 -8.01
C GLY A 16 -15.32 -13.72 -9.53
N GLY A 17 -14.59 -14.75 -9.97
CA GLY A 17 -14.46 -15.05 -11.40
C GLY A 17 -13.89 -13.88 -12.23
N VAL A 18 -14.31 -13.75 -13.49
CA VAL A 18 -13.90 -12.63 -14.37
C VAL A 18 -14.53 -11.31 -13.94
N ALA A 19 -15.83 -11.31 -13.66
CA ALA A 19 -16.58 -10.09 -13.30
C ALA A 19 -16.04 -9.41 -12.04
N GLY A 20 -15.74 -10.17 -10.98
CA GLY A 20 -15.17 -9.65 -9.75
C GLY A 20 -13.78 -9.04 -9.94
N ARG A 21 -12.95 -9.64 -10.82
CA ARG A 21 -11.63 -9.07 -11.18
C ARG A 21 -11.77 -7.74 -11.92
N VAL A 22 -12.73 -7.64 -12.84
CA VAL A 22 -13.02 -6.39 -13.57
C VAL A 22 -13.52 -5.31 -12.61
N ALA A 23 -14.51 -5.63 -11.76
CA ALA A 23 -15.04 -4.69 -10.78
C ALA A 23 -13.96 -4.17 -9.82
N LYS A 24 -13.11 -5.06 -9.29
CA LYS A 24 -11.96 -4.67 -8.44
C LYS A 24 -11.00 -3.74 -9.18
N ARG A 25 -10.70 -4.00 -10.45
CA ARG A 25 -9.84 -3.15 -11.26
C ARG A 25 -10.44 -1.76 -11.48
N VAL A 26 -11.74 -1.67 -11.76
CA VAL A 26 -12.45 -0.39 -11.92
C VAL A 26 -12.35 0.43 -10.63
N LEU A 27 -12.67 -0.14 -9.47
CA LEU A 27 -12.61 0.56 -8.18
C LEU A 27 -11.18 1.05 -7.84
N ASN A 28 -10.18 0.20 -8.04
CA ASN A 28 -8.78 0.57 -7.78
C ASN A 28 -8.30 1.68 -8.72
N THR A 29 -8.72 1.65 -9.99
CA THR A 29 -8.36 2.67 -10.97
C THR A 29 -9.05 4.00 -10.66
N LEU A 30 -10.33 3.96 -10.28
CA LEU A 30 -11.10 5.16 -9.91
C LEU A 30 -10.46 5.87 -8.71
N TRP A 31 -10.13 5.13 -7.65
CA TRP A 31 -9.39 5.67 -6.50
C TRP A 31 -8.07 6.33 -6.94
N GLY A 32 -7.29 5.65 -7.77
CA GLY A 32 -6.01 6.15 -8.26
C GLY A 32 -6.13 7.42 -9.10
N ALA A 33 -7.17 7.51 -9.94
CA ALA A 33 -7.48 8.68 -10.76
C ALA A 33 -7.94 9.86 -9.90
N LEU A 34 -8.87 9.61 -8.98
CA LEU A 34 -9.39 10.64 -8.07
C LEU A 34 -8.30 11.22 -7.18
N CYS A 35 -7.28 10.45 -6.82
CA CYS A 35 -6.21 10.86 -5.89
C CYS A 35 -4.91 11.24 -6.59
N GLN A 36 -4.94 11.43 -7.91
CA GLN A 36 -3.72 11.57 -8.70
C GLN A 36 -3.03 12.91 -8.44
N ARG A 37 -1.73 12.85 -8.10
CA ARG A 37 -0.88 14.03 -7.96
C ARG A 37 -0.21 14.39 -9.28
N LYS A 38 -0.02 15.68 -9.53
CA LYS A 38 0.79 16.17 -10.65
C LYS A 38 2.26 16.05 -10.26
N ARG A 39 2.96 15.12 -10.91
CA ARG A 39 4.40 14.90 -10.73
C ARG A 39 5.06 15.19 -12.07
N ASN A 40 6.02 16.10 -12.06
CA ASN A 40 6.82 16.42 -13.23
C ASN A 40 8.13 15.65 -13.11
N TYR A 41 8.51 14.95 -14.16
CA TYR A 41 9.78 14.21 -14.19
C TYR A 41 10.69 14.84 -15.23
N LYS A 42 11.96 15.03 -14.88
CA LYS A 42 13.03 15.31 -15.83
C LYS A 42 14.09 14.22 -15.70
N THR A 43 14.48 13.63 -16.81
CA THR A 43 15.57 12.65 -16.84
C THR A 43 16.82 13.35 -17.33
N LEU A 44 17.92 13.16 -16.61
CA LEU A 44 19.26 13.55 -17.03
C LEU A 44 20.06 12.30 -17.34
N THR A 45 20.93 12.43 -18.33
CA THR A 45 21.82 11.39 -18.81
C THR A 45 23.26 11.92 -18.79
N THR A 46 24.25 11.05 -18.63
CA THR A 46 25.67 11.43 -18.51
C THR A 46 26.22 12.18 -19.75
N ASP A 47 25.60 11.98 -20.91
CA ASP A 47 25.94 12.63 -22.18
C ASP A 47 25.39 14.07 -22.32
N GLN A 48 24.58 14.56 -21.37
CA GLN A 48 24.11 15.94 -21.40
C GLN A 48 25.23 16.94 -21.07
N THR A 49 25.55 17.80 -22.03
CA THR A 49 26.52 18.89 -21.90
C THR A 49 25.92 20.17 -21.34
N ASP A 50 24.61 20.37 -21.49
CA ASP A 50 23.93 21.58 -21.04
C ASP A 50 23.69 21.57 -19.52
N PRO A 51 23.97 22.68 -18.81
CA PRO A 51 23.68 22.80 -17.39
C PRO A 51 22.19 22.58 -17.10
N PHE A 52 21.89 21.68 -16.16
CA PHE A 52 20.51 21.43 -15.76
C PHE A 52 19.90 22.65 -15.06
N LYS A 53 18.79 23.15 -15.61
CA LYS A 53 18.01 24.24 -15.00
C LYS A 53 16.83 23.69 -14.22
N PHE A 54 16.83 23.99 -12.92
CA PHE A 54 15.72 23.71 -12.03
C PHE A 54 14.48 24.49 -12.48
N PRO A 55 13.31 23.82 -12.61
CA PRO A 55 12.08 24.51 -12.97
C PRO A 55 11.67 25.47 -11.85
N GLU A 56 11.43 26.73 -12.19
CA GLU A 56 10.99 27.76 -11.25
C GLU A 56 9.61 27.41 -10.65
N GLY A 57 9.38 27.78 -9.39
CA GLY A 57 8.13 27.49 -8.68
C GLY A 57 7.88 26.00 -8.38
N HIS A 58 8.89 25.14 -8.58
CA HIS A 58 8.80 23.71 -8.28
C HIS A 58 9.76 23.29 -7.17
N THR A 59 9.30 22.34 -6.36
CA THR A 59 10.11 21.71 -5.32
C THR A 59 10.62 20.36 -5.83
N LEU A 60 11.91 20.10 -5.67
CA LEU A 60 12.51 18.78 -5.90
C LEU A 60 12.05 17.83 -4.79
N ASN A 61 11.38 16.73 -5.14
CA ASN A 61 10.93 15.72 -4.18
C ASN A 61 11.90 14.56 -4.05
N SER A 62 12.48 14.11 -5.16
CA SER A 62 13.37 12.94 -5.19
C SER A 62 14.27 12.94 -6.43
N ILE A 63 15.41 12.28 -6.28
CA ILE A 63 16.32 11.92 -7.36
C ILE A 63 16.40 10.39 -7.36
N ILE A 64 16.07 9.79 -8.50
CA ILE A 64 15.97 8.34 -8.65
C ILE A 64 16.99 7.91 -9.69
N PRO A 65 18.02 7.12 -9.35
CA PRO A 65 18.93 6.55 -10.34
C PRO A 65 18.15 5.57 -11.24
N VAL A 66 18.39 5.64 -12.56
CA VAL A 66 17.77 4.78 -13.57
C VAL A 66 18.89 4.18 -14.41
N GLY A 67 19.26 2.92 -14.11
CA GLY A 67 20.44 2.29 -14.72
C GLY A 67 21.75 2.90 -14.21
N SER A 68 22.81 2.80 -15.00
CA SER A 68 24.15 3.31 -14.66
C SER A 68 24.32 4.81 -14.91
N ASP A 69 23.67 5.33 -15.95
CA ASP A 69 24.04 6.63 -16.54
C ASP A 69 22.88 7.62 -16.61
N GLN A 70 21.79 7.36 -15.89
CA GLN A 70 20.63 8.25 -15.87
C GLN A 70 20.11 8.51 -14.46
N TRP A 71 19.60 9.73 -14.28
CA TRP A 71 18.93 10.16 -13.06
C TRP A 71 17.60 10.80 -13.39
N ARG A 72 16.54 10.34 -12.74
CA ARG A 72 15.20 10.92 -12.85
C ARG A 72 14.92 11.81 -11.66
N PHE A 73 14.79 13.10 -11.93
CA PHE A 73 14.41 14.12 -10.97
C PHE A 73 12.89 14.27 -10.95
N GLN A 74 12.30 14.20 -9.77
CA GLN A 74 10.86 14.35 -9.57
C GLN A 74 10.56 15.70 -8.91
N PHE A 75 9.71 16.49 -9.55
CA PHE A 75 9.31 17.83 -9.12
C PHE A 75 7.81 17.91 -8.84
N THR A 76 7.44 18.76 -7.86
CA THR A 76 6.05 19.16 -7.58
C THR A 76 5.92 20.67 -7.72
N ASN A 77 4.87 21.14 -8.40
CA ASN A 77 4.45 22.54 -8.33
C ASN A 77 3.49 22.71 -7.15
N LEU A 78 3.84 23.54 -6.17
CA LEU A 78 3.02 23.74 -4.96
C LEU A 78 1.72 24.51 -5.25
N GLY A 79 1.70 25.38 -6.26
CA GLY A 79 0.50 26.09 -6.69
C GLY A 79 -0.52 25.19 -7.42
N ASN A 80 -0.06 24.08 -8.01
CA ASN A 80 -0.93 23.11 -8.66
C ASN A 80 -0.40 21.66 -8.51
N PRO A 81 -0.52 21.06 -7.32
CA PRO A 81 0.09 19.77 -6.99
C PRO A 81 -0.73 18.55 -7.45
N PHE A 82 -1.91 18.76 -8.02
CA PHE A 82 -2.92 17.73 -8.26
C PHE A 82 -3.30 17.63 -9.73
N LYS A 83 -3.72 16.44 -10.16
CA LYS A 83 -4.34 16.25 -11.48
C LYS A 83 -5.85 16.18 -11.27
N GLY A 84 -6.59 17.16 -11.78
CA GLY A 84 -8.02 17.29 -11.57
C GLY A 84 -8.39 17.96 -10.25
N GLU A 85 -9.68 18.02 -9.95
CA GLU A 85 -10.26 18.85 -8.88
C GLU A 85 -10.38 18.11 -7.54
N TYR A 86 -10.54 16.79 -7.60
CA TYR A 86 -10.84 15.94 -6.44
C TYR A 86 -9.66 15.33 -5.65
N PRO A 87 -8.36 15.40 -6.03
CA PRO A 87 -7.29 14.73 -5.28
C PRO A 87 -7.13 15.10 -3.81
N ARG A 88 -7.74 16.21 -3.37
CA ARG A 88 -7.82 16.60 -1.97
C ARG A 88 -8.70 15.66 -1.12
N ILE A 89 -9.45 14.73 -1.72
CA ILE A 89 -10.19 13.69 -1.00
C ILE A 89 -9.26 12.59 -0.45
N ALA A 90 -8.07 12.43 -1.02
CA ALA A 90 -7.17 11.33 -0.70
C ALA A 90 -6.79 11.25 0.79
N PRO A 91 -6.42 12.36 1.47
CA PRO A 91 -6.16 12.34 2.91
C PRO A 91 -7.34 11.85 3.74
N PHE A 92 -8.58 12.21 3.37
CA PHE A 92 -9.78 11.83 4.11
C PHE A 92 -10.09 10.35 3.99
N LEU A 93 -9.98 9.79 2.78
CA LEU A 93 -10.19 8.36 2.54
C LEU A 93 -9.10 7.52 3.23
N LEU A 94 -7.84 7.96 3.19
CA LEU A 94 -6.75 7.32 3.93
C LEU A 94 -6.95 7.42 5.44
N ALA A 95 -7.33 8.59 5.97
CA ALA A 95 -7.57 8.79 7.39
C ALA A 95 -8.74 7.91 7.87
N SER A 96 -9.82 7.82 7.09
CA SER A 96 -10.96 6.97 7.39
C SER A 96 -10.56 5.48 7.45
N GLY A 97 -9.85 4.97 6.43
CA GLY A 97 -9.41 3.56 6.42
C GLY A 97 -8.43 3.24 7.56
N ARG A 98 -7.50 4.15 7.84
CA ARG A 98 -6.57 4.02 8.97
C ARG A 98 -7.30 4.04 10.30
N LYS A 99 -8.23 4.97 10.51
CA LYS A 99 -9.05 5.06 11.72
C LYS A 99 -9.80 3.75 11.96
N THR A 100 -10.52 3.25 10.96
CA THR A 100 -11.26 1.97 11.06
C THR A 100 -10.34 0.81 11.43
N THR A 101 -9.15 0.72 10.81
CA THR A 101 -8.18 -0.33 11.15
C THR A 101 -7.63 -0.17 12.56
N SER A 102 -7.33 1.06 12.98
CA SER A 102 -6.81 1.35 14.31
C SER A 102 -7.82 1.03 15.41
N GLU A 103 -9.07 1.48 15.29
CA GLU A 103 -10.13 1.22 16.28
C GLU A 103 -10.41 -0.29 16.41
N LEU A 104 -10.39 -1.02 15.29
CA LEU A 104 -10.56 -2.47 15.28
C LEU A 104 -9.42 -3.21 16.00
N LEU A 105 -8.18 -2.72 15.87
CA LEU A 105 -6.99 -3.36 16.41
C LEU A 105 -6.60 -2.87 17.81
N GLU A 106 -7.17 -1.76 18.28
CA GLU A 106 -6.86 -1.16 19.58
C GLU A 106 -6.98 -2.16 20.75
N PRO A 107 -8.04 -3.02 20.84
CA PRO A 107 -8.14 -4.03 21.90
C PRO A 107 -7.01 -5.08 21.87
N TYR A 108 -6.34 -5.23 20.72
CA TYR A 108 -5.33 -6.26 20.47
C TYR A 108 -3.95 -5.67 20.18
N LYS A 109 -3.70 -4.40 20.54
CA LYS A 109 -2.48 -3.66 20.19
C LYS A 109 -1.17 -4.40 20.50
N ASP A 110 -1.13 -5.15 21.60
CA ASP A 110 0.05 -5.93 22.04
C ASP A 110 0.28 -7.21 21.22
N LYS A 111 -0.73 -7.63 20.45
CA LYS A 111 -0.70 -8.80 19.57
C LYS A 111 -0.42 -8.43 18.12
N VAL A 112 -0.51 -7.16 17.75
CA VAL A 112 -0.25 -6.70 16.38
C VAL A 112 1.24 -6.84 16.06
N ARG A 113 1.56 -7.67 15.07
CA ARG A 113 2.94 -7.85 14.57
C ARG A 113 3.21 -7.09 13.28
N ARG A 114 2.18 -6.85 12.47
CA ARG A 114 2.28 -6.06 11.23
C ARG A 114 0.93 -5.47 10.84
N ILE A 115 0.94 -4.25 10.33
CA ILE A 115 -0.19 -3.64 9.62
C ILE A 115 0.30 -3.24 8.23
N HIS A 116 -0.47 -3.55 7.18
CA HIS A 116 -0.16 -3.19 5.80
C HIS A 116 -1.44 -2.85 5.02
N THR A 117 -1.63 -1.57 4.70
CA THR A 117 -2.74 -0.99 3.92
C THR A 117 -4.13 -1.37 4.44
N ASP A 118 -4.58 -2.58 4.16
CA ASP A 118 -5.90 -3.16 4.45
C ASP A 118 -5.81 -4.54 5.14
N GLY A 119 -4.61 -5.02 5.46
CA GLY A 119 -4.37 -6.27 6.17
C GLY A 119 -3.46 -6.11 7.38
N PHE A 120 -3.48 -7.09 8.28
CA PHE A 120 -2.64 -7.12 9.47
C PHE A 120 -2.33 -8.55 9.90
N ILE A 121 -1.33 -8.71 10.76
CA ILE A 121 -0.92 -9.98 11.35
C ILE A 121 -1.01 -9.84 12.87
N LEU A 122 -1.77 -10.75 13.48
CA LEU A 122 -1.86 -10.91 14.92
C LEU A 122 -1.07 -12.13 15.36
N GLU A 123 -0.41 -12.02 16.50
CA GLU A 123 0.17 -13.17 17.18
C GLU A 123 -0.86 -13.76 18.14
N GLU A 124 -1.18 -15.03 17.94
CA GLU A 124 -2.09 -15.81 18.77
C GLU A 124 -1.38 -17.04 19.31
N ARG A 125 -1.85 -17.54 20.47
CA ARG A 125 -1.40 -18.84 20.96
C ARG A 125 -2.19 -19.93 20.23
N PRO A 126 -1.58 -21.08 19.90
CA PRO A 126 -2.28 -22.16 19.19
C PRO A 126 -3.57 -22.63 19.89
N ASP A 127 -3.59 -22.58 21.22
CA ASP A 127 -4.70 -23.11 22.03
C ASP A 127 -5.72 -22.03 22.45
N SER A 128 -5.54 -20.77 22.04
CA SER A 128 -6.49 -19.69 22.35
C SER A 128 -7.53 -19.54 21.24
N PRO A 129 -8.78 -19.13 21.56
CA PRO A 129 -9.73 -18.75 20.53
C PRO A 129 -9.20 -17.57 19.71
N ALA A 130 -9.60 -17.51 18.44
CA ALA A 130 -9.22 -16.44 17.55
C ALA A 130 -9.60 -15.07 18.14
N LEU A 131 -8.70 -14.10 18.03
CA LEU A 131 -8.95 -12.77 18.60
C LEU A 131 -10.08 -12.06 17.87
N ILE A 132 -10.19 -12.27 16.55
CA ILE A 132 -11.20 -11.65 15.69
C ILE A 132 -11.96 -12.74 14.92
N THR A 133 -13.27 -12.80 15.14
CA THR A 133 -14.15 -13.67 14.36
C THR A 133 -14.42 -13.06 13.00
N CYS A 134 -14.03 -13.75 11.93
CA CYS A 134 -14.36 -13.38 10.57
C CYS A 134 -15.71 -14.00 10.17
N PRO A 135 -16.64 -13.25 9.56
CA PRO A 135 -17.92 -13.81 9.13
C PRO A 135 -17.71 -14.79 7.95
N GLU A 136 -18.51 -15.85 7.88
CA GLU A 136 -18.42 -16.88 6.81
C GLU A 136 -18.57 -16.28 5.41
N ASN A 137 -19.39 -15.22 5.28
CA ASN A 137 -19.62 -14.51 4.02
C ASN A 137 -18.67 -13.31 3.81
N ALA A 138 -17.55 -13.22 4.53
CA ALA A 138 -16.61 -12.11 4.44
C ALA A 138 -16.17 -11.79 3.00
N SER A 139 -16.03 -12.80 2.14
CA SER A 139 -15.64 -12.60 0.73
C SER A 139 -16.66 -11.83 -0.12
N LYS A 140 -17.91 -11.71 0.35
CA LYS A 140 -19.01 -11.03 -0.34
C LYS A 140 -19.45 -9.75 0.38
N THR A 141 -19.01 -9.55 1.62
CA THR A 141 -19.44 -8.43 2.45
C THR A 141 -18.40 -7.32 2.41
N LEU A 142 -18.78 -6.15 1.90
CA LEU A 142 -17.90 -4.99 1.85
C LEU A 142 -17.44 -4.60 3.27
N LYS A 143 -16.14 -4.31 3.43
CA LYS A 143 -15.46 -4.00 4.71
C LYS A 143 -15.36 -5.16 5.71
N ALA A 144 -15.87 -6.35 5.41
CA ALA A 144 -15.67 -7.50 6.29
C ALA A 144 -14.22 -7.96 6.25
N LEU A 145 -13.67 -8.32 7.41
CA LEU A 145 -12.39 -8.98 7.50
C LEU A 145 -12.51 -10.43 7.02
N LYS A 146 -11.56 -10.82 6.19
CA LYS A 146 -11.40 -12.19 5.73
C LYS A 146 -10.15 -12.77 6.38
N PHE A 147 -10.28 -13.94 7.00
CA PHE A 147 -9.14 -14.73 7.42
C PHE A 147 -8.43 -15.28 6.18
N GLU A 148 -7.15 -14.95 6.00
CA GLU A 148 -6.37 -15.41 4.84
C GLU A 148 -5.55 -16.67 5.19
N THR A 149 -4.78 -16.64 6.28
CA THR A 149 -3.91 -17.76 6.66
C THR A 149 -3.45 -17.64 8.12
N ALA A 150 -3.02 -18.77 8.70
CA ALA A 150 -2.29 -18.84 9.96
C ALA A 150 -1.04 -19.71 9.80
N GLY A 151 0.01 -19.37 10.54
CA GLY A 151 1.28 -20.09 10.53
C GLY A 151 2.44 -19.23 10.97
N TYR A 152 3.63 -19.83 10.98
CA TYR A 152 4.86 -19.11 11.26
C TYR A 152 5.18 -18.14 10.13
N CYS A 153 5.51 -16.89 10.48
CA CYS A 153 5.94 -15.89 9.51
C CYS A 153 7.09 -15.05 10.05
N HIS A 154 7.93 -14.55 9.15
CA HIS A 154 9.01 -13.63 9.48
C HIS A 154 8.63 -12.21 9.08
N VAL A 155 8.48 -11.31 10.06
CA VAL A 155 8.22 -9.90 9.81
C VAL A 155 9.54 -9.15 9.59
N LYS A 156 9.75 -8.64 8.38
CA LYS A 156 10.90 -7.77 8.04
C LYS A 156 10.53 -6.29 8.16
N ASN A 157 11.53 -5.46 8.45
CA ASN A 157 11.43 -4.00 8.58
C ASN A 157 10.41 -3.57 9.65
N ALA A 158 10.50 -4.18 10.84
CA ALA A 158 9.64 -3.82 11.97
C ALA A 158 10.13 -2.53 12.63
N ASN A 159 9.20 -1.61 12.89
CA ASN A 159 9.46 -0.45 13.73
C ASN A 159 9.09 -0.78 15.18
N LYS A 160 9.90 -0.35 16.14
CA LYS A 160 9.52 -0.39 17.55
C LYS A 160 8.57 0.77 17.82
N VAL A 161 7.32 0.44 18.16
CA VAL A 161 6.29 1.42 18.52
C VAL A 161 6.04 1.30 20.02
N ILE A 162 6.08 2.43 20.72
CA ILE A 162 5.70 2.53 22.14
C ILE A 162 4.37 3.27 22.16
N TRP A 163 3.33 2.61 22.64
CA TRP A 163 2.02 3.22 22.83
C TRP A 163 2.02 3.95 24.18
N THR A 164 1.77 5.26 24.15
CA THR A 164 1.55 6.10 25.34
C THR A 164 0.07 6.18 25.67
#